data_AF-A0A350C397-F1
#
_entry.id   AF-A0A350C397-F1
#
_cell.length_a   1.000
_cell.length_b   1.000
_cell.length_c   1.000
_cell.angle_alpha   90.00
_cell.angle_beta   90.00
_cell.angle_gamma   90.00
#
_symmetry.space_group_name_H-M   'P 1'
#
loop_
_entity.id
_entity.type
_entity.pdbx_description
1 polymer ?
#
loop_
_entity_poly.entity_id
_entity_poly.type
_entity_poly.pdbx_seq_one_letter_code
_entity_poly.pdbx_strand_id
1 'polypeptide(L)'
;EVVKEKLDKKGQIDFLNQSVRYLEESETVDVEEFKNTIFGDEELKEDFDAYKKSFEANNNLEIKEKFEVSAVVLKKQKKKLKSLIQLDTGIKIKLDFQNTESVDRFIHKGYDMERGMQFYKVYFNTEK
;
A
#
# COMPACT_ATOMS: atom_id res chain seq x y z
N GLU A 1 10.38 -0.39 -2.04
CA GLU A 1 10.66 -1.84 -2.11
C GLU A 1 10.56 -2.57 -0.76
N VAL A 2 10.88 -1.94 0.36
CA VAL A 2 10.85 -2.54 1.71
C VAL A 2 9.53 -3.20 2.14
N VAL A 3 8.40 -2.50 1.97
CA VAL A 3 7.07 -3.03 2.32
C VAL A 3 6.68 -4.23 1.44
N LYS A 4 7.26 -4.34 0.23
CA LYS A 4 6.91 -5.39 -0.74
C LYS A 4 7.44 -6.78 -0.36
N GLU A 5 8.55 -6.85 0.37
CA GLU A 5 9.19 -8.13 0.71
C GLU A 5 8.64 -8.74 2.01
N LYS A 6 8.21 -7.91 2.96
CA LYS A 6 7.72 -8.39 4.27
C LYS A 6 6.20 -8.51 4.37
N LEU A 7 5.43 -7.72 3.61
CA LEU A 7 3.97 -7.76 3.64
C LEU A 7 3.40 -8.47 2.41
N ASP A 8 2.44 -9.38 2.63
CA ASP A 8 1.65 -9.97 1.55
C ASP A 8 0.92 -8.85 0.78
N LYS A 9 0.47 -9.11 -0.45
CA LYS A 9 -0.22 -8.09 -1.27
C LYS A 9 -1.40 -7.44 -0.54
N LYS A 10 -2.07 -8.18 0.34
CA LYS A 10 -3.12 -7.63 1.21
C LYS A 10 -2.55 -6.58 2.18
N GLY A 11 -1.46 -6.89 2.88
CA GLY A 11 -0.79 -5.96 3.78
C GLY A 11 -0.20 -4.74 3.05
N GLN A 12 0.28 -4.91 1.82
CA GLN A 12 0.73 -3.79 0.99
C GLN A 12 -0.44 -2.87 0.60
N ILE A 13 -1.59 -3.45 0.25
CA ILE A 13 -2.81 -2.69 -0.06
C ILE A 13 -3.30 -1.94 1.18
N ASP A 14 -3.33 -2.61 2.33
CA ASP A 14 -3.73 -2.01 3.60
C ASP A 14 -2.81 -0.85 3.98
N PHE A 15 -1.49 -1.07 3.94
CA PHE A 15 -0.47 -0.04 4.15
C PHE A 15 -0.69 1.18 3.25
N LEU A 16 -0.91 0.96 1.95
CA LEU A 16 -1.15 2.04 0.99
C LEU A 16 -2.44 2.80 1.30
N ASN A 17 -3.50 2.10 1.71
CA ASN A 17 -4.75 2.73 2.09
C ASN A 17 -4.62 3.55 3.37
N GLN A 18 -3.98 3.01 4.40
CA GLN A 18 -3.73 3.73 5.65
C GLN A 18 -2.84 4.95 5.39
N SER A 19 -1.81 4.80 4.56
CA SER A 19 -0.95 5.91 4.16
C SER A 19 -1.73 6.99 3.43
N VAL A 20 -2.54 6.64 2.43
CA VAL A 20 -3.36 7.60 1.69
C VAL A 20 -4.38 8.29 2.59
N ARG A 21 -5.00 7.55 3.51
CA ARG A 21 -5.97 8.09 4.46
C ARG A 21 -5.32 9.06 5.44
N TYR A 22 -4.17 8.70 6.02
CA TYR A 22 -3.38 9.59 6.88
C TYR A 22 -2.99 10.87 6.13
N LEU A 23 -2.55 10.75 4.87
CA LEU A 23 -2.25 11.90 4.02
C LEU A 23 -3.50 12.75 3.65
N GLU A 24 -4.70 12.17 3.63
CA GLU A 24 -5.96 12.89 3.37
C GLU A 24 -6.48 13.61 4.62
N GLU A 25 -6.29 13.02 5.80
CA GLU A 25 -6.73 13.58 7.09
C GLU A 25 -5.72 14.60 7.66
N SER A 26 -4.44 14.47 7.33
CA SER A 26 -3.36 15.36 7.81
C SER A 26 -2.92 16.38 6.74
N GLU A 27 -3.11 17.67 7.02
CA GLU A 27 -2.59 18.78 6.18
C GLU A 27 -1.05 18.84 6.17
N THR A 28 -0.43 18.47 7.29
CA THR A 28 1.02 18.36 7.47
C THR A 28 1.37 16.96 7.95
N VAL A 29 2.33 16.34 7.29
CA VAL A 29 2.84 15.03 7.66
C VAL A 29 4.16 15.19 8.35
N ASP A 30 4.25 14.56 9.51
CA ASP A 30 5.52 14.29 10.17
C ASP A 30 5.95 12.85 9.85
N VAL A 31 7.17 12.68 9.34
CA VAL A 31 7.70 11.38 8.91
C VAL A 31 7.85 10.42 10.09
N GLU A 32 8.22 10.91 11.28
CA GLU A 32 8.31 10.08 12.48
C GLU A 32 6.92 9.66 12.98
N GLU A 33 5.95 10.58 12.97
CA GLU A 33 4.57 10.29 13.37
C GLU A 33 3.91 9.33 12.37
N PHE A 34 4.09 9.56 11.07
CA PHE A 34 3.65 8.66 10.00
C PHE A 34 4.23 7.27 10.20
N LYS A 35 5.55 7.18 10.46
CA LYS A 35 6.23 5.90 10.70
C LYS A 35 5.64 5.19 11.92
N ASN A 36 5.37 5.91 13.00
CA ASN A 36 4.80 5.33 14.22
C ASN A 36 3.32 4.94 14.09
N THR A 37 2.57 5.66 13.26
CA THR A 37 1.13 5.43 13.08
C THR A 37 0.85 4.31 12.08
N ILE A 38 1.62 4.24 11.01
CA ILE A 38 1.41 3.29 9.91
C ILE A 38 2.14 1.95 10.17
N PHE A 39 3.32 1.99 10.80
CA PHE A 39 4.06 0.78 11.14
C PHE A 39 3.92 0.47 12.64
N GLY A 40 3.26 -0.65 12.96
CA GLY A 40 3.14 -1.14 14.33
C GLY A 40 4.42 -1.82 14.83
N ASP A 41 5.10 -2.57 13.97
CA ASP A 41 6.32 -3.31 14.29
C ASP A 41 7.58 -2.44 14.20
N GLU A 42 8.45 -2.49 15.22
CA GLU A 42 9.74 -1.78 15.23
C GLU A 42 10.63 -2.18 14.04
N GLU A 43 10.59 -3.43 13.62
CA GLU A 43 11.38 -3.92 12.50
C GLU A 43 11.01 -3.23 11.17
N LEU A 44 9.71 -2.94 10.95
CA LEU A 44 9.25 -2.20 9.77
C LEU A 44 9.63 -0.71 9.84
N LYS A 45 9.75 -0.15 11.05
CA LYS A 45 10.19 1.23 11.25
C LYS A 45 11.67 1.39 10.88
N GLU A 46 12.53 0.47 11.30
CA GLU A 46 13.96 0.50 10.93
C GLU A 46 14.14 0.35 9.42
N ASP A 47 13.37 -0.54 8.80
CA ASP A 47 13.42 -0.80 7.36
C ASP A 47 12.94 0.44 6.55
N PHE A 48 11.91 1.15 7.06
CA PHE A 48 11.48 2.42 6.48
C PHE A 48 12.57 3.49 6.56
N ASP A 49 13.31 3.57 7.67
CA ASP A 49 14.42 4.52 7.85
C ASP A 49 15.56 4.24 6.84
N ALA A 50 15.91 2.96 6.69
CA ALA A 50 16.88 2.51 5.69
C ALA A 50 16.42 2.84 4.25
N TYR A 51 15.14 2.63 3.95
CA TYR A 51 14.55 3.01 2.67
C TYR A 51 14.60 4.51 2.43
N LYS A 52 14.22 5.33 3.42
CA LYS A 52 14.25 6.78 3.35
C LYS A 52 15.67 7.25 2.98
N LYS A 53 16.66 6.79 3.73
CA LYS A 53 18.07 7.13 3.51
C LYS A 53 18.58 6.72 2.14
N SER A 54 18.21 5.51 1.67
CA SER A 54 18.55 5.04 0.33
C SER A 54 17.85 5.84 -0.77
N PHE A 55 16.58 6.20 -0.57
CA PHE A 55 15.81 6.99 -1.53
C PHE A 55 16.35 8.42 -1.65
N GLU A 56 16.72 9.04 -0.52
CA GLU A 56 17.36 10.36 -0.45
C GLU A 56 18.70 10.35 -1.20
N ALA A 57 19.53 9.33 -0.97
CA ALA A 57 20.80 9.17 -1.66
C ALA A 57 20.64 8.93 -3.17
N ASN A 58 19.72 8.05 -3.57
CA ASN A 58 19.51 7.68 -4.99
C ASN A 58 18.87 8.80 -5.81
N ASN A 59 17.99 9.60 -5.21
CA ASN A 59 17.30 10.70 -5.90
C ASN A 59 17.92 12.06 -5.59
N ASN A 60 19.03 12.08 -4.84
CA ASN A 60 19.79 13.26 -4.45
C ASN A 60 18.91 14.38 -3.86
N LEU A 61 17.93 13.97 -3.05
CA LEU A 61 16.91 14.84 -2.46
C LEU A 61 16.81 14.56 -0.97
N GLU A 62 16.45 15.60 -0.21
CA GLU A 62 16.31 15.51 1.24
C GLU A 62 14.82 15.49 1.58
N ILE A 63 14.34 14.41 2.19
CA ILE A 63 12.96 14.30 2.64
C ILE A 63 12.88 15.03 3.98
N LYS A 64 12.24 16.20 3.95
CA LYS A 64 11.94 16.96 5.16
C LYS A 64 11.17 16.09 6.15
N GLU A 65 11.54 16.20 7.43
CA GLU A 65 10.84 15.50 8.52
C GLU A 65 9.38 15.93 8.61
N LYS A 66 9.08 17.18 8.27
CA LYS A 66 7.72 17.71 8.14
C LYS A 66 7.48 18.31 6.77
N PHE A 67 6.39 17.91 6.12
CA PHE A 67 5.98 18.48 4.83
C PHE A 67 4.46 18.64 4.76
N GLU A 68 4.03 19.67 4.04
CA GLU A 68 2.62 19.89 3.74
C GLU A 68 2.14 18.96 2.62
N VAL A 69 0.98 18.35 2.84
CA VAL A 69 0.37 17.46 1.85
C VAL A 69 -0.48 18.27 0.89
N SER A 70 -0.03 18.32 -0.37
CA SER A 70 -0.87 18.90 -1.42
C SER A 70 -1.98 17.93 -1.81
N ALA A 71 -3.23 18.26 -1.49
CA ALA A 71 -4.41 17.48 -1.88
C ALA A 71 -4.50 17.21 -3.40
N VAL A 72 -3.97 18.12 -4.22
CA VAL A 72 -3.91 17.97 -5.68
C VAL A 72 -2.93 16.86 -6.07
N VAL A 73 -1.75 16.83 -5.45
CA VAL A 73 -0.73 15.80 -5.67
C VAL A 73 -1.23 14.47 -5.12
N LEU A 74 -1.86 14.46 -3.94
CA LEU A 74 -2.42 13.26 -3.33
C LEU A 74 -3.49 12.63 -4.21
N LYS A 75 -4.46 13.41 -4.73
CA LYS A 75 -5.44 12.91 -5.71
C LYS A 75 -4.78 12.34 -6.96
N LYS A 76 -3.69 12.95 -7.45
CA LYS A 76 -2.96 12.48 -8.62
C LYS A 76 -2.20 11.17 -8.34
N GLN A 77 -1.59 11.05 -7.16
CA GLN A 77 -0.89 9.83 -6.74
C GLN A 77 -1.86 8.70 -6.40
N LYS A 78 -3.00 8.99 -5.76
CA LYS A 78 -4.10 8.03 -5.53
C LYS A 78 -4.61 7.41 -6.84
N LYS A 79 -4.72 8.21 -7.92
CA LYS A 79 -5.06 7.68 -9.26
C LYS A 79 -3.95 6.80 -9.89
N LYS A 80 -2.69 6.99 -9.47
CA LYS A 80 -1.54 6.20 -9.95
C LYS A 80 -1.32 4.94 -9.13
N LEU A 81 -1.65 4.97 -7.84
CA LEU A 81 -1.79 3.79 -6.98
C LEU A 81 -2.97 2.98 -7.53
N LYS A 82 -2.72 2.16 -8.55
CA LYS A 82 -3.64 1.13 -9.02
C LYS A 82 -3.19 -0.17 -8.39
N SER A 83 -4.06 -0.85 -7.65
CA SER A 83 -3.68 -2.12 -7.03
C SER A 83 -3.83 -3.18 -8.10
N LEU A 84 -2.75 -3.39 -8.81
CA LEU A 84 -2.65 -4.38 -9.86
C LEU A 84 -1.99 -5.62 -9.25
N ILE A 85 -2.78 -6.65 -9.00
CA ILE A 85 -2.29 -7.96 -8.59
C ILE A 85 -1.94 -8.73 -9.85
N GLN A 86 -0.66 -8.78 -10.19
CA GLN A 86 -0.12 -9.74 -11.16
C GLN A 86 0.06 -11.12 -10.52
N LEU A 87 -0.60 -12.13 -11.10
CA LEU A 87 -0.39 -13.54 -10.79
C LEU A 87 0.61 -14.14 -11.77
N ASP A 88 1.32 -15.18 -11.33
CA ASP A 88 2.36 -15.87 -12.11
C ASP A 88 1.79 -16.53 -13.38
N THR A 89 0.50 -16.89 -13.33
CA THR A 89 -0.27 -17.43 -14.45
C THR A 89 -0.61 -16.40 -15.54
N GLY A 90 -0.10 -15.17 -15.45
CA GLY A 90 -0.38 -14.08 -16.39
C GLY A 90 -1.70 -13.34 -16.13
N ILE A 91 -2.46 -13.75 -15.11
CA ILE A 91 -3.72 -13.11 -14.71
C ILE A 91 -3.42 -11.81 -13.96
N LYS A 92 -4.09 -10.72 -14.36
CA LYS A 92 -3.97 -9.40 -13.72
C LYS A 92 -5.30 -9.01 -13.09
N ILE A 93 -5.38 -8.99 -11.77
CA ILE A 93 -6.55 -8.50 -11.04
C ILE A 93 -6.31 -7.01 -10.77
N LYS A 94 -7.10 -6.15 -11.41
CA LYS A 94 -7.00 -4.71 -11.23
C LYS A 94 -8.07 -4.25 -10.26
N LEU A 95 -7.63 -3.79 -9.10
CA LEU A 95 -8.44 -3.22 -8.04
C LEU A 95 -8.51 -1.71 -8.19
N ASP A 96 -9.72 -1.17 -8.10
CA ASP A 96 -9.95 0.27 -8.07
C ASP A 96 -10.07 0.74 -6.61
N PHE A 97 -9.10 1.55 -6.18
CA PHE A 97 -8.99 2.02 -4.80
C PHE A 97 -9.97 3.15 -4.46
N GLN A 98 -10.84 3.59 -5.37
CA GLN A 98 -11.88 4.55 -5.00
C GLN A 98 -12.90 3.99 -4.02
N ASN A 99 -12.91 2.66 -3.82
CA ASN A 99 -13.85 1.98 -2.94
C ASN A 99 -13.10 0.96 -2.05
N THR A 100 -12.35 1.46 -1.07
CA THR A 100 -11.49 0.63 -0.21
C THR A 100 -12.27 -0.43 0.59
N GLU A 101 -13.52 -0.16 0.97
CA GLU A 101 -14.42 -1.15 1.58
C GLU A 101 -14.69 -2.36 0.69
N SER A 102 -14.53 -2.20 -0.63
CA SER A 102 -14.77 -3.27 -1.59
C SER A 102 -13.63 -4.30 -1.61
N VAL A 103 -12.38 -3.89 -1.38
CA VAL A 103 -11.25 -4.83 -1.57
C VAL A 103 -11.26 -5.93 -0.50
N ASP A 104 -11.50 -5.57 0.77
CA ASP A 104 -11.52 -6.55 1.87
C ASP A 104 -12.80 -7.41 1.85
N ARG A 105 -13.95 -6.81 1.51
CA ARG A 105 -15.22 -7.55 1.38
C ARG A 105 -15.26 -8.46 0.16
N PHE A 106 -14.60 -8.09 -0.94
CA PHE A 106 -14.74 -8.79 -2.20
C PHE A 106 -13.52 -9.61 -2.62
N ILE A 107 -12.34 -9.46 -1.99
CA ILE A 107 -11.17 -10.30 -2.34
C ILE A 107 -10.60 -11.01 -1.12
N HIS A 108 -10.63 -12.34 -1.17
CA HIS A 108 -10.03 -13.22 -0.18
C HIS A 108 -8.91 -14.07 -0.78
N LYS A 109 -7.71 -13.96 -0.21
CA LYS A 109 -6.59 -14.87 -0.53
C LYS A 109 -6.68 -16.11 0.35
N GLY A 110 -6.47 -17.28 -0.24
CA GLY A 110 -6.33 -18.54 0.49
C GLY A 110 -5.24 -19.41 -0.09
N TYR A 111 -4.94 -20.50 0.61
CA TYR A 111 -3.97 -21.51 0.18
C TYR A 111 -4.68 -22.84 0.03
N ASP A 112 -4.51 -23.46 -1.13
CA ASP A 112 -5.04 -24.78 -1.42
C ASP A 112 -3.95 -25.81 -1.07
N MET A 113 -4.13 -26.54 0.03
CA MET A 113 -3.17 -27.55 0.50
C MET A 113 -3.07 -28.76 -0.43
N GLU A 114 -4.14 -29.09 -1.15
CA GLU A 114 -4.17 -30.26 -2.06
C GLU A 114 -3.44 -29.96 -3.37
N ARG A 115 -3.51 -28.73 -3.86
CA ARG A 115 -2.83 -28.29 -5.08
C ARG A 115 -1.46 -27.67 -4.81
N GLY A 116 -1.17 -27.27 -3.57
CA GLY A 116 0.05 -26.55 -3.23
C GLY A 116 0.11 -25.14 -3.83
N MET A 117 -1.05 -24.51 -4.09
CA MET A 117 -1.15 -23.23 -4.80
C MET A 117 -1.93 -22.20 -4.00
N GLN A 118 -1.58 -20.92 -4.16
CA GLN A 118 -2.36 -19.80 -3.63
C GLN A 118 -3.52 -19.47 -4.58
N PHE A 119 -4.68 -19.12 -4.02
CA PHE A 119 -5.85 -18.67 -4.79
C PHE A 119 -6.36 -17.31 -4.28
N TYR A 120 -6.98 -16.55 -5.19
CA TYR A 120 -7.78 -15.38 -4.87
C TYR A 120 -9.25 -15.67 -5.18
N LYS A 121 -10.13 -15.58 -4.18
CA LYS A 121 -11.59 -15.60 -4.34
C LYS A 121 -12.07 -14.16 -4.50
N VAL A 122 -12.75 -13.89 -5.61
CA VAL A 122 -13.38 -12.59 -5.87
C VAL A 122 -14.89 -12.75 -5.75
N TYR A 123 -15.51 -12.01 -4.84
CA TYR A 123 -16.95 -11.92 -4.68
C TYR A 123 -17.48 -10.70 -5.45
N PHE A 124 -18.68 -10.80 -6.03
CA PHE A 124 -19.34 -9.67 -6.68
C PHE A 124 -20.84 -9.71 -6.34
N ASN A 125 -21.46 -8.54 -6.18
CA ASN A 125 -22.89 -8.43 -5.87
C ASN A 125 -23.74 -8.18 -7.13
N THR A 126 -23.17 -7.53 -8.14
CA THR A 126 -23.88 -7.17 -9.38
C THR A 126 -22.88 -7.12 -10.52
N GLU A 127 -23.16 -7.86 -11.58
CA GLU A 127 -22.40 -7.84 -12.85
C GLU A 127 -23.05 -6.83 -13.79
N LYS A 128 -22.25 -6.11 -14.57
CA LYS A 128 -22.70 -5.13 -15.57
C LYS A 128 -21.99 -5.37 -16.90
#